data_AF-A0A672TI48-F1
#
_entry.id   AF-A0A672TI48-F1
#
_cell.length_a   1.000
_cell.length_b   1.000
_cell.length_c   1.000
_cell.angle_alpha   90.00
_cell.angle_beta   90.00
_cell.angle_gamma   90.00
#
_symmetry.space_group_name_H-M   'P 1'
#
loop_
_entity.id
_entity.type
_entity.pdbx_description
1 polymer ?
#
loop_
_entity_poly.entity_id
_entity_poly.type
_entity_poly.pdbx_seq_one_letter_code
_entity_poly.pdbx_strand_id
1 'polypeptide(L)'
;MEIIFGRNKEEHPEPIKAKVQGQLPTWLQGILLQNGPGMHTIGDTKYNHWFDGMALLHSFTFKNGEVYYRSKYRQSDTYNCSIEANQILVSEFGTMAYPDPYKNIFDKAFSYLSHTIPEFIDNCLINIMKTEDDFYSTGETNLIRKINPQTLETLEKV
;
A
#
# COMPACT_ATOMS: atom_id res chain seq x y z
N MET A 1 14.26 -15.54 -0.58
CA MET A 1 13.21 -14.56 -0.97
C MET A 1 11.83 -14.98 -0.49
N GLU A 2 11.40 -16.24 -0.61
CA GLU A 2 10.04 -16.68 -0.20
C GLU A 2 9.66 -16.40 1.27
N ILE A 3 10.61 -16.40 2.20
CA ILE A 3 10.34 -16.28 3.64
C ILE A 3 9.81 -14.89 4.06
N ILE A 4 10.22 -13.82 3.36
CA ILE A 4 9.81 -12.44 3.68
C ILE A 4 8.60 -12.01 2.85
N PHE A 5 8.50 -12.51 1.61
CA PHE A 5 7.58 -12.03 0.58
C PHE A 5 6.43 -12.98 0.22
N GLY A 6 6.39 -14.18 0.82
CA GLY A 6 5.47 -15.25 0.39
C GLY A 6 4.04 -15.15 0.92
N ARG A 7 3.76 -14.30 1.92
CA ARG A 7 2.43 -14.20 2.53
C ARG A 7 1.98 -12.76 2.65
N ASN A 8 0.73 -12.52 2.27
CA ASN A 8 0.01 -11.28 2.51
C ASN A 8 -0.02 -10.99 4.01
N LYS A 9 0.19 -9.73 4.38
CA LYS A 9 0.12 -9.29 5.77
C LYS A 9 -1.33 -9.03 6.15
N GLU A 10 -1.68 -9.36 7.38
CA GLU A 10 -2.91 -8.87 8.00
C GLU A 10 -2.67 -7.42 8.42
N GLU A 11 -3.62 -6.54 8.12
CA GLU A 11 -3.56 -5.17 8.62
C GLU A 11 -4.10 -5.09 10.05
N HIS A 12 -3.71 -4.04 10.77
CA HIS A 12 -4.19 -3.76 12.12
C HIS A 12 -4.63 -2.29 12.20
N PRO A 13 -5.86 -1.98 11.74
CA PRO A 13 -6.37 -0.61 11.69
C PRO A 13 -6.56 0.00 13.09
N GLU A 14 -6.76 -0.83 14.11
CA GLU A 14 -6.78 -0.40 15.50
C GLU A 14 -5.39 -0.50 16.13
N PRO A 15 -4.96 0.46 16.97
CA PRO A 15 -3.61 0.47 17.51
C PRO A 15 -3.42 -0.69 18.51
N ILE A 16 -2.33 -1.45 18.32
CA ILE A 16 -1.94 -2.55 19.19
C ILE A 16 -0.78 -2.09 20.06
N LYS A 17 -0.90 -2.25 21.38
CA LYS A 17 0.19 -1.96 22.31
C LYS A 17 1.33 -2.97 22.14
N ALA A 18 2.53 -2.49 21.82
CA ALA A 18 3.70 -3.33 21.67
C ALA A 18 4.33 -3.66 23.04
N LYS A 19 4.90 -4.88 23.16
CA LYS A 19 5.71 -5.26 24.31
C LYS A 19 7.11 -4.65 24.18
N VAL A 20 7.38 -3.61 24.96
CA VAL A 20 8.70 -2.96 25.00
C VAL A 20 9.67 -3.83 25.81
N GLN A 21 10.86 -4.08 25.26
CA GLN A 21 11.99 -4.68 25.96
C GLN A 21 13.14 -3.68 26.00
N GLY A 22 13.70 -3.42 27.18
CA GLY A 22 14.66 -2.33 27.40
C GLY A 22 13.97 -1.03 27.84
N GLN A 23 14.66 0.10 27.66
CA GLN A 23 14.17 1.43 28.05
C GLN A 23 14.18 2.37 26.84
N LEU A 24 13.04 3.00 26.56
CA LEU A 24 12.94 4.03 25.54
C LEU A 24 13.44 5.38 26.08
N PRO A 25 14.14 6.19 25.27
CA PRO A 25 14.52 7.54 25.67
C PRO A 25 13.29 8.37 26.04
N THR A 26 13.35 9.11 27.15
CA THR A 26 12.20 9.89 27.67
C THR A 26 11.77 11.02 26.74
N TRP A 27 12.69 11.52 25.91
CA TRP A 27 12.43 12.53 24.91
C TRP A 27 11.76 11.97 23.64
N LEU A 28 11.74 10.66 23.43
CA LEU A 28 11.18 10.04 22.22
C LEU A 28 9.64 10.07 22.29
N GLN A 29 9.07 11.03 21.57
CA GLN A 29 7.64 11.26 21.48
C GLN A 29 7.31 11.58 20.01
N GLY A 30 6.36 10.87 19.41
CA GLY A 30 5.99 11.08 18.02
C GLY A 30 5.56 9.80 17.31
N ILE A 31 5.50 9.86 15.98
CA ILE A 31 5.05 8.75 15.13
C ILE A 31 6.15 8.46 14.11
N LEU A 32 6.65 7.23 14.09
CA LEU A 32 7.42 6.71 12.97
C LEU A 32 6.45 6.14 11.95
N LEU A 33 6.45 6.67 10.74
CA LEU A 33 5.70 6.14 9.61
C LEU A 33 6.64 5.37 8.68
N GLN A 34 6.20 4.21 8.22
CA GLN A 34 6.88 3.42 7.19
C GLN A 34 5.87 2.98 6.14
N ASN A 35 6.35 2.82 4.92
CA ASN A 35 5.57 2.35 3.77
C ASN A 35 6.33 1.19 3.13
N GLY A 36 5.59 0.26 2.53
CA GLY A 36 6.17 -0.89 1.87
C GLY A 36 5.12 -1.89 1.40
N PRO A 37 5.52 -2.96 0.72
CA PRO A 37 4.56 -3.92 0.17
C PRO A 37 4.04 -4.88 1.25
N GLY A 38 2.72 -4.99 1.36
CA GLY A 38 2.04 -5.89 2.28
C GLY A 38 1.35 -7.09 1.63
N MET A 39 0.93 -6.98 0.37
CA MET A 39 0.15 -8.01 -0.34
C MET A 39 0.79 -8.33 -1.69
N HIS A 40 1.20 -9.58 -1.91
CA HIS A 40 1.84 -10.02 -3.16
C HIS A 40 0.97 -11.00 -3.96
N THR A 41 -0.21 -11.36 -3.46
CA THR A 41 -1.12 -12.31 -4.11
C THR A 41 -2.55 -11.83 -3.91
N ILE A 42 -3.36 -11.82 -4.96
CA ILE A 42 -4.77 -11.43 -4.93
C ILE A 42 -5.54 -12.50 -5.73
N GLY A 43 -6.47 -13.19 -5.07
CA GLY A 43 -7.06 -14.42 -5.60
C GLY A 43 -5.98 -15.43 -6.00
N ASP A 44 -6.05 -15.89 -7.25
CA ASP A 44 -5.09 -16.83 -7.83
C ASP A 44 -3.92 -16.14 -8.56
N THR A 45 -3.89 -14.79 -8.57
CA THR A 45 -2.85 -14.01 -9.25
C THR A 45 -1.78 -13.53 -8.29
N LYS A 46 -0.53 -13.47 -8.77
CA LYS A 46 0.64 -13.15 -7.96
C LYS A 46 1.52 -12.10 -8.65
N TYR A 47 2.01 -11.16 -7.86
CA TYR A 47 3.01 -10.19 -8.28
C TYR A 47 4.40 -10.84 -8.43
N ASN A 48 5.11 -10.47 -9.50
CA ASN A 48 6.41 -11.03 -9.88
C ASN A 48 7.60 -10.24 -9.32
N HIS A 49 7.39 -8.99 -8.91
CA HIS A 49 8.45 -8.12 -8.38
C HIS A 49 8.13 -7.59 -6.99
N TRP A 50 9.17 -7.29 -6.21
CA TRP A 50 9.03 -6.79 -4.84
C TRP A 50 8.31 -5.44 -4.78
N PHE A 51 8.58 -4.57 -5.76
CA PHE A 51 7.93 -3.27 -5.89
C PHE A 51 6.52 -3.31 -6.47
N ASP A 52 5.90 -4.48 -6.64
CA ASP A 52 4.56 -4.56 -7.18
C ASP A 52 3.50 -4.86 -6.10
N GLY A 53 3.93 -5.28 -4.90
CA GLY A 53 2.99 -5.60 -3.84
C GLY A 53 2.16 -4.39 -3.40
N MET A 54 0.90 -4.63 -3.03
CA MET A 54 0.02 -3.56 -2.57
C MET A 54 0.58 -2.91 -1.31
N ALA A 55 0.57 -1.58 -1.30
CA ALA A 55 1.18 -0.83 -0.24
C ALA A 55 0.44 -0.94 1.09
N LEU A 56 1.22 -1.19 2.13
CA LEU A 56 0.81 -1.25 3.52
C LEU A 56 1.54 -0.15 4.27
N LEU A 57 0.77 0.76 4.86
CA LEU A 57 1.30 1.76 5.76
C LEU A 57 1.48 1.14 7.14
N HIS A 58 2.57 1.49 7.80
CA HIS A 58 2.89 1.11 9.16
C HIS A 58 3.12 2.36 10.00
N SER A 59 2.60 2.38 11.22
CA SER A 59 2.97 3.41 12.20
C SER A 59 3.36 2.82 13.55
N PHE A 60 4.36 3.45 14.16
CA PHE A 60 4.76 3.23 15.55
C PHE A 60 4.64 4.56 16.28
N THR A 61 3.66 4.66 17.16
CA THR A 61 3.41 5.83 17.99
C THR A 61 4.11 5.67 19.32
N PHE A 62 5.09 6.53 19.60
CA PHE A 62 5.82 6.61 20.85
C PHE A 62 5.18 7.66 21.74
N LYS A 63 4.70 7.24 22.91
CA LYS A 63 4.13 8.15 23.90
C LYS A 63 4.41 7.67 25.32
N ASN A 64 5.08 8.50 26.12
CA ASN A 64 5.31 8.25 27.56
C ASN A 64 5.95 6.88 27.86
N GLY A 65 6.93 6.46 27.05
CA GLY A 65 7.59 5.16 27.21
C GLY A 65 6.79 3.97 26.70
N GLU A 66 5.61 4.19 26.12
CA GLU A 66 4.80 3.18 25.46
C GLU A 66 4.91 3.28 23.94
N VAL A 67 4.68 2.16 23.25
CA VAL A 67 4.66 2.07 21.79
C VAL A 67 3.37 1.41 21.35
N TYR A 68 2.70 2.04 20.38
CA TYR A 68 1.51 1.49 19.74
C TYR A 68 1.78 1.30 18.26
N TYR A 69 1.51 0.12 17.75
CA TYR A 69 1.64 -0.23 16.34
C TYR A 69 0.29 -0.20 15.65
N ARG A 70 0.23 0.32 14.43
CA ARG A 70 -0.93 0.29 13.55
C ARG A 70 -0.45 -0.02 12.14
N SER A 71 -1.28 -0.70 11.36
CA SER A 71 -1.04 -0.86 9.92
C SER A 71 -2.33 -0.85 9.14
N LYS A 72 -2.31 -0.28 7.93
CA LYS A 72 -3.49 -0.17 7.08
C LYS A 72 -3.09 -0.20 5.62
N TYR A 73 -3.73 -1.05 4.83
CA TYR A 73 -3.57 -1.06 3.39
C TYR A 73 -4.05 0.25 2.81
N ARG A 74 -3.27 0.77 1.87
CA ARG A 74 -3.63 1.97 1.14
C ARG A 74 -4.80 1.66 0.23
N GLN A 75 -5.92 2.35 0.45
CA GLN A 75 -7.14 2.23 -0.36
C GLN A 75 -6.98 3.03 -1.66
N SER A 76 -5.92 2.74 -2.42
CA SER A 76 -5.66 3.32 -3.74
C SER A 76 -6.66 2.79 -4.77
N ASP A 77 -6.71 3.40 -5.94
CA ASP A 77 -7.60 2.92 -7.01
C ASP A 77 -7.13 1.53 -7.45
N THR A 78 -5.82 1.33 -7.54
CA THR A 78 -5.17 0.04 -7.83
C THR A 78 -5.53 -1.04 -6.81
N TYR A 79 -5.52 -0.70 -5.51
CA TYR A 79 -5.91 -1.62 -4.45
C TYR A 79 -7.39 -1.97 -4.55
N ASN A 80 -8.27 -0.95 -4.58
CA ASN A 80 -9.72 -1.15 -4.56
C ASN A 80 -10.20 -1.99 -5.74
N CYS A 81 -9.73 -1.69 -6.96
CA CYS A 81 -10.16 -2.43 -8.15
C CYS A 81 -9.66 -3.88 -8.14
N SER A 82 -8.44 -4.12 -7.66
CA SER A 82 -7.87 -5.48 -7.63
C SER A 82 -8.50 -6.33 -6.53
N ILE A 83 -8.81 -5.74 -5.37
CA ILE A 83 -9.50 -6.43 -4.27
C ILE A 83 -10.95 -6.74 -4.65
N GLU A 84 -11.67 -5.78 -5.25
CA GLU A 84 -13.06 -5.98 -5.70
C GLU A 84 -13.15 -7.10 -6.75
N ALA A 85 -12.19 -7.16 -7.68
CA ALA A 85 -12.14 -8.21 -8.70
C ALA A 85 -11.52 -9.53 -8.21
N ASN A 86 -10.95 -9.57 -7.00
CA ASN A 86 -10.16 -10.68 -6.49
C ASN A 86 -9.04 -11.13 -7.48
N GLN A 87 -8.42 -10.16 -8.16
CA GLN A 87 -7.40 -10.38 -9.19
C GLN A 87 -6.54 -9.12 -9.38
N ILE A 88 -5.25 -9.27 -9.72
CA ILE A 88 -4.38 -8.15 -10.13
C ILE A 88 -4.89 -7.60 -11.48
N LEU A 89 -5.48 -6.40 -11.47
CA LEU A 89 -6.04 -5.74 -12.65
C LEU A 89 -5.19 -4.61 -13.22
N VAL A 90 -4.26 -4.07 -12.43
CA VAL A 90 -3.39 -2.96 -12.83
C VAL A 90 -1.97 -3.48 -12.98
N SER A 91 -1.33 -3.15 -14.10
CA SER A 91 0.07 -3.47 -14.32
C SER A 91 0.94 -2.62 -13.40
N GLU A 92 1.88 -3.26 -12.72
CA GLU A 92 2.87 -2.64 -11.85
C GLU A 92 4.26 -2.77 -12.46
N PHE A 93 5.29 -2.29 -11.76
CA PHE A 93 6.68 -2.21 -12.26
C PHE A 93 7.18 -3.49 -12.95
N GLY A 94 7.01 -4.66 -12.32
CA GLY A 94 7.49 -5.95 -12.84
C GLY A 94 6.39 -6.96 -13.16
N THR A 95 5.11 -6.56 -13.09
CA THR A 95 3.97 -7.46 -13.29
C THR A 95 2.98 -6.84 -14.24
N MET A 96 2.84 -7.48 -15.40
CA MET A 96 1.79 -7.13 -16.37
C MET A 96 0.46 -7.72 -15.90
N ALA A 97 -0.56 -6.87 -15.75
CA ALA A 97 -1.92 -7.35 -15.57
C ALA A 97 -2.42 -7.95 -16.88
N TYR A 98 -3.05 -9.13 -16.81
CA TYR A 98 -3.71 -9.74 -17.94
C TYR A 98 -5.22 -9.44 -17.88
N PRO A 99 -5.87 -9.15 -19.02
CA PRO A 99 -7.32 -8.97 -19.06
C PRO A 99 -8.03 -10.21 -18.52
N ASP A 100 -8.98 -10.01 -17.61
CA ASP A 100 -9.80 -11.09 -17.05
C ASP A 100 -10.41 -11.95 -18.19
N PRO A 101 -10.13 -13.27 -18.22
CA PRO A 101 -10.61 -14.15 -19.27
C PRO A 101 -12.14 -14.26 -19.32
N TYR A 102 -12.85 -13.93 -18.24
CA TYR A 102 -14.31 -13.99 -18.11
C TYR A 102 -15.03 -12.67 -18.43
N LYS A 103 -14.28 -11.60 -18.69
CA LYS A 103 -14.85 -10.31 -19.12
C LYS A 103 -15.33 -10.35 -20.57
N ASN A 104 -16.40 -9.60 -20.87
CA ASN A 104 -17.01 -9.53 -22.20
C ASN A 104 -16.02 -8.93 -23.23
N ILE A 105 -16.26 -9.14 -24.52
CA ILE A 105 -15.35 -8.66 -25.59
C ILE A 105 -15.11 -7.14 -25.51
N PHE A 106 -16.11 -6.36 -25.09
CA PHE A 106 -15.99 -4.92 -24.86
C PHE A 106 -15.08 -4.58 -23.69
N ASP A 107 -15.17 -5.32 -22.59
CA ASP A 107 -14.33 -5.14 -21.40
C ASP A 107 -12.89 -5.58 -21.67
N LYS A 108 -12.70 -6.63 -22.47
CA LYS A 108 -11.38 -7.04 -22.97
C LYS A 108 -10.79 -5.96 -23.86
N ALA A 109 -11.57 -5.42 -24.80
CA ALA A 109 -11.13 -4.32 -25.66
C ALA A 109 -10.79 -3.06 -24.85
N PHE A 110 -11.61 -2.71 -23.85
CA PHE A 110 -11.34 -1.62 -22.93
C PHE A 110 -10.08 -1.87 -22.09
N SER A 111 -9.86 -3.09 -21.60
CA SER A 111 -8.62 -3.49 -20.91
C SER A 111 -7.39 -3.34 -21.80
N TYR A 112 -7.48 -3.79 -23.06
CA TYR A 112 -6.42 -3.59 -24.06
C TYR A 112 -6.18 -2.10 -24.37
N LEU A 113 -7.23 -1.29 -24.46
CA LEU A 113 -7.14 0.15 -24.68
C LEU A 113 -6.64 0.91 -23.44
N SER A 114 -6.97 0.46 -22.23
CA SER A 114 -6.46 1.03 -20.99
C SER A 114 -4.99 0.68 -20.78
N HIS A 115 -4.49 -0.45 -21.30
CA HIS A 115 -3.05 -0.72 -21.35
C HIS A 115 -2.28 0.26 -22.27
N THR A 116 -2.96 0.95 -23.21
CA THR A 116 -2.38 2.01 -24.04
C THR A 116 -2.43 3.41 -23.41
N ILE A 117 -3.13 3.61 -22.29
CA ILE A 117 -3.15 4.87 -21.54
C ILE A 117 -2.36 4.65 -20.24
N PRO A 118 -1.10 5.13 -20.14
CA PRO A 118 -0.20 4.89 -19.02
C PRO A 118 -0.56 5.68 -17.75
N GLU A 119 -1.84 5.95 -17.54
CA GLU A 119 -2.31 6.63 -16.34
C GLU A 119 -2.63 5.58 -15.27
N PHE A 120 -2.46 5.95 -13.99
CA PHE A 120 -3.08 5.28 -12.83
C PHE A 120 -2.31 4.21 -12.04
N ILE A 121 -0.98 4.15 -12.07
CA ILE A 121 -0.26 3.45 -10.99
C ILE A 121 -0.18 4.38 -9.78
N ASP A 122 -1.11 4.17 -8.85
CA ASP A 122 -1.25 4.93 -7.61
C ASP A 122 -1.04 4.08 -6.35
N ASN A 123 -0.40 2.92 -6.52
CA ASN A 123 0.02 2.04 -5.43
C ASN A 123 1.03 2.73 -4.49
N CYS A 124 1.75 3.77 -4.92
CA CYS A 124 2.69 4.63 -4.17
C CYS A 124 3.49 3.96 -3.00
N LEU A 125 3.97 2.73 -3.16
CA LEU A 125 4.48 1.89 -2.06
C LEU A 125 5.87 2.27 -1.50
N ILE A 126 6.55 3.24 -2.11
CA ILE A 126 8.00 3.40 -1.95
C ILE A 126 8.34 4.19 -0.69
N ASN A 127 7.77 5.38 -0.52
CA ASN A 127 8.14 6.24 0.60
C ASN A 127 6.97 7.10 1.09
N ILE A 128 7.24 7.93 2.10
CA ILE A 128 6.35 8.95 2.63
C ILE A 128 7.11 10.27 2.61
N MET A 129 6.50 11.30 2.03
CA MET A 129 6.98 12.68 2.05
C MET A 129 6.06 13.54 2.93
N LYS A 130 6.65 14.53 3.59
CA LYS A 130 5.93 15.58 4.31
C LYS A 130 6.07 16.89 3.56
N THR A 131 4.96 17.55 3.28
CA THR A 131 4.90 18.88 2.68
C THR A 131 4.06 19.77 3.58
N GLU A 132 4.67 20.81 4.15
CA GLU A 132 4.02 21.67 5.13
C GLU A 132 3.40 20.86 6.29
N ASP A 133 2.07 20.81 6.39
CA ASP A 133 1.34 20.06 7.40
C ASP A 133 0.80 18.70 6.90
N ASP A 134 0.96 18.42 5.61
CA ASP A 134 0.41 17.23 4.96
C ASP A 134 1.45 16.12 4.77
N PHE A 135 0.96 14.88 4.78
CA PHE A 135 1.75 13.68 4.54
C PHE A 135 1.25 12.97 3.28
N TYR A 136 2.17 12.55 2.44
CA TYR A 136 1.87 11.86 1.19
C TYR A 136 2.69 10.59 1.09
N SER A 137 2.05 9.51 0.68
CA SER A 137 2.73 8.29 0.22
C SER A 137 3.10 8.44 -1.25
N THR A 138 4.31 7.98 -1.60
CA THR A 138 4.92 8.19 -2.93
C THR A 138 5.38 6.89 -3.56
N GLY A 139 5.22 6.81 -4.88
CA GLY A 139 5.85 5.80 -5.73
C GLY A 139 6.98 6.44 -6.53
N GLU A 140 7.17 5.94 -7.76
CA GLU A 140 8.04 6.57 -8.78
C GLU A 140 7.23 7.10 -9.96
N THR A 141 5.91 7.27 -9.78
CA THR A 141 4.98 7.82 -10.77
C THR A 141 4.68 9.27 -10.45
N ASN A 142 3.94 9.95 -11.33
CA ASN A 142 3.47 11.31 -11.11
C ASN A 142 2.33 11.42 -10.08
N LEU A 143 1.82 10.29 -9.56
CA LEU A 143 0.70 10.24 -8.64
C LEU A 143 1.17 10.01 -7.21
N ILE A 144 0.67 10.83 -6.29
CA ILE A 144 0.89 10.67 -4.85
C ILE A 144 -0.44 10.60 -4.12
N ARG A 145 -0.45 9.95 -2.96
CA ARG A 145 -1.66 9.77 -2.15
C ARG A 145 -1.48 10.44 -0.81
N LYS A 146 -2.31 11.44 -0.50
CA LYS A 146 -2.35 12.07 0.82
C LYS A 146 -2.81 11.04 1.86
N ILE A 147 -2.20 11.06 3.04
CA ILE A 147 -2.49 10.13 4.13
C ILE A 147 -2.69 10.86 5.44
N ASN A 148 -3.55 10.33 6.30
CA ASN A 148 -3.63 10.78 7.68
C ASN A 148 -2.56 10.04 8.50
N PRO A 149 -1.55 10.73 9.07
CA PRO A 149 -0.45 10.08 9.79
C PRO A 149 -0.87 9.43 11.11
N GLN A 150 -2.02 9.82 11.68
CA GLN A 150 -2.54 9.27 12.92
C GLN A 150 -3.38 8.01 12.65
N THR A 151 -4.28 8.05 11.66
CA THR A 151 -5.24 6.96 11.37
C THR A 151 -4.79 6.01 10.27
N LEU A 152 -3.76 6.38 9.50
CA LEU A 152 -3.33 5.72 8.26
C LEU A 152 -4.40 5.68 7.18
N GLU A 153 -5.43 6.53 7.28
CA GLU A 153 -6.44 6.64 6.24
C GLU A 153 -5.85 7.22 4.96
N THR A 154 -6.25 6.62 3.84
CA THR A 154 -5.97 7.14 2.50
C THR A 154 -6.94 8.27 2.22
N LEU A 155 -6.41 9.41 1.79
CA LEU A 155 -7.17 10.61 1.46
C LEU A 155 -7.08 10.84 -0.06
N GLU A 156 -6.92 12.09 -0.45
CA GLU A 156 -6.92 12.54 -1.84
C GLU A 156 -5.76 11.95 -2.67
N LYS A 157 -6.05 11.72 -3.96
CA LYS A 157 -5.06 11.48 -5.00
C LYS A 157 -4.65 12.81 -5.59
N VAL A 158 -3.34 13.03 -5.74
CA VAL A 158 -2.74 14.22 -6.34
C VAL A 158 -1.90 13.80 -7.53
#